data_AF-A0A944HP90-F1
#
_entry.id   AF-A0A944HP90-F1
#
_cell.length_a   1.000
_cell.length_b   1.000
_cell.length_c   1.000
_cell.angle_alpha   90.00
_cell.angle_beta   90.00
_cell.angle_gamma   90.00
#
_symmetry.space_group_name_H-M   'P 1'
#
loop_
_entity.id
_entity.type
_entity.pdbx_description
1 polymer ?
#
loop_
_entity_poly.entity_id
_entity_poly.type
_entity_poly.pdbx_seq_one_letter_code
_entity_poly.pdbx_strand_id
1 'polypeptide(L)'
;TIERPLTVLQAVIGRQFRVTCSVAGVWRLLHRHGWSWQCPARRALERDEHAVELWKKDVWPQVEAPRRRSGPTSSSRTRPGSR
;
A
#
# COMPACT_ATOMS: atom_id res chain seq x y z
N THR A 1 0.68 -8.92 -13.87
CA THR A 1 1.76 -9.76 -13.29
C THR A 1 1.89 -9.45 -11.81
N ILE A 2 2.01 -10.48 -10.98
CA ILE A 2 1.98 -10.44 -9.50
C ILE A 2 3.17 -9.65 -8.90
N GLU A 3 4.15 -9.28 -9.73
CA GLU A 3 5.38 -8.59 -9.29
C GLU A 3 5.19 -7.09 -9.00
N ARG A 4 4.29 -6.40 -9.72
CA ARG A 4 4.02 -4.97 -9.54
C ARG A 4 3.66 -4.55 -8.10
N PRO A 5 2.85 -5.29 -7.33
CA PRO A 5 2.56 -4.92 -5.94
C PRO A 5 3.73 -5.17 -4.98
N LEU A 6 4.55 -6.21 -5.23
CA LEU A 6 5.67 -6.53 -4.35
C LEU A 6 6.80 -5.50 -4.42
N THR A 7 6.99 -4.84 -5.57
CA THR A 7 7.97 -3.75 -5.72
C THR A 7 7.56 -2.49 -4.94
N VAL A 8 6.26 -2.21 -4.82
CA VAL A 8 5.77 -1.12 -3.96
C VAL A 8 6.10 -1.41 -2.49
N LEU A 9 5.84 -2.65 -2.04
CA LEU A 9 6.19 -3.07 -0.68
C LEU A 9 7.71 -3.03 -0.43
N GLN A 10 8.51 -3.46 -1.40
CA GLN A 10 9.97 -3.35 -1.35
C GLN A 10 10.42 -1.90 -1.13
N ALA A 11 9.85 -0.96 -1.89
CA ALA A 11 10.18 0.46 -1.77
C ALA A 11 9.79 1.03 -0.40
N VAL A 12 8.62 0.64 0.14
CA VAL A 12 8.17 1.05 1.47
C VAL A 12 9.08 0.50 2.56
N ILE A 13 9.45 -0.79 2.48
CA ILE A 13 10.36 -1.43 3.44
C ILE A 13 11.73 -0.74 3.43
N GLY A 14 12.30 -0.51 2.24
CA GLY A 14 13.58 0.20 2.11
C GLY A 14 13.52 1.63 2.64
N ARG A 15 12.43 2.35 2.40
CA ARG A 15 12.24 3.71 2.92
C ARG A 15 12.09 3.75 4.44
N GLN A 16 11.35 2.81 5.03
CA GLN A 16 10.99 2.86 6.45
C GLN A 16 12.04 2.22 7.37
N PHE A 17 12.63 1.12 6.93
CA PHE A 17 13.55 0.31 7.75
C PHE A 17 15.01 0.41 7.31
N ARG A 18 15.29 1.11 6.20
CA ARG A 18 16.64 1.21 5.61
C ARG A 18 17.26 -0.15 5.25
N VAL A 19 16.41 -1.14 4.95
CA VAL A 19 16.83 -2.48 4.54
C VAL A 19 16.46 -2.71 3.08
N THR A 20 17.43 -3.14 2.28
CA THR A 20 17.19 -3.65 0.93
C THR A 20 16.76 -5.11 0.98
N CYS A 21 15.62 -5.40 0.36
CA CYS A 21 15.09 -6.75 0.20
C CYS A 21 14.85 -7.01 -1.29
N SER A 22 15.00 -8.26 -1.72
CA SER A 22 14.57 -8.67 -3.06
C SER A 22 13.04 -8.88 -3.09
N VAL A 23 12.43 -8.88 -4.28
CA VAL A 23 11.00 -9.17 -4.47
C VAL A 23 10.62 -10.53 -3.85
N ALA A 24 11.47 -11.55 -4.02
CA ALA A 24 11.30 -12.85 -3.38
C ALA A 24 11.41 -12.77 -1.85
N GLY A 25 12.30 -11.92 -1.33
CA GLY A 25 12.44 -11.64 0.10
C GLY A 25 11.18 -11.02 0.70
N VAL A 26 10.57 -10.06 0.00
CA VAL A 26 9.29 -9.45 0.40
C VAL A 26 8.20 -10.52 0.48
N TRP A 27 8.07 -11.37 -0.54
CA TRP A 27 7.06 -12.43 -0.56
C TRP A 27 7.24 -13.43 0.60
N ARG A 28 8.47 -13.87 0.88
CA ARG A 28 8.77 -14.74 2.03
C ARG A 28 8.43 -14.07 3.36
N LEU A 29 8.67 -12.77 3.49
CA LEU A 29 8.37 -12.01 4.70
C LEU A 29 6.86 -11.91 4.93
N LEU A 30 6.09 -11.60 3.88
CA LEU A 30 4.62 -11.61 3.95
C LEU A 30 4.09 -12.98 4.40
N HIS A 31 4.55 -14.06 3.76
CA HIS A 31 4.08 -15.40 4.06
C HIS A 31 4.40 -15.83 5.50
N ARG A 32 5.60 -15.51 6.01
CA ARG A 32 6.00 -15.79 7.40
C ARG A 32 5.06 -15.15 8.43
N HIS A 33 4.54 -13.96 8.11
CA HIS A 33 3.61 -13.24 8.99
C HIS A 33 2.14 -13.57 8.72
N GLY A 34 1.85 -14.58 7.89
CA GLY A 34 0.48 -14.98 7.55
C GLY A 34 -0.25 -13.98 6.65
N TRP A 35 0.48 -13.07 6.00
CA TRP A 35 -0.12 -12.06 5.14
C TRP A 35 -0.18 -12.58 3.70
N SER A 36 -1.36 -12.48 3.10
CA SER A 36 -1.57 -12.69 1.68
C SER A 36 -1.60 -11.36 0.93
N TRP A 37 -1.21 -11.39 -0.35
CA TRP A 37 -1.43 -10.27 -1.23
C TRP A 37 -2.94 -10.03 -1.40
N GLN A 38 -3.41 -8.85 -0.99
CA GLN A 38 -4.78 -8.42 -1.19
C GLN A 38 -4.88 -7.72 -2.55
N CYS A 39 -5.08 -8.51 -3.61
CA CYS A 39 -5.57 -7.96 -4.87
C CYS A 39 -7.05 -7.65 -4.73
N PRO A 40 -7.54 -6.50 -5.21
CA PRO A 40 -8.96 -6.33 -5.44
C PRO A 40 -9.45 -7.47 -6.34
N ALA A 41 -10.25 -8.38 -5.78
CA ALA A 41 -10.72 -9.58 -6.49
C ALA A 41 -11.60 -9.23 -7.70
N ARG A 42 -12.21 -8.04 -7.68
CA ARG A 42 -13.04 -7.52 -8.76
C ARG A 42 -12.77 -6.03 -8.95
N ARG A 43 -12.70 -5.60 -10.20
CA ARG A 43 -12.79 -4.17 -10.54
C ARG A 43 -14.24 -3.74 -10.40
N ALA A 44 -14.49 -2.54 -9.88
CA ALA A 44 -15.83 -1.97 -9.87
C ALA A 44 -16.34 -1.85 -11.32
N LEU A 45 -17.60 -2.24 -11.55
CA LEU A 45 -18.23 -2.20 -12.88
C LEU A 45 -18.27 -0.79 -13.47
N GLU A 46 -18.43 0.21 -12.61
CA GLU A 46 -18.47 1.64 -12.95
C GLU A 46 -17.08 2.25 -13.13
N ARG A 47 -16.00 1.46 -12.97
CA ARG A 47 -14.63 1.99 -13.04
C ARG A 47 -14.26 2.34 -14.47
N ASP A 48 -14.28 3.64 -14.77
CA ASP A 48 -13.70 4.22 -15.97
C ASP A 48 -12.21 4.54 -15.74
N GLU A 49 -11.31 3.79 -16.40
CA GLU A 49 -9.86 3.99 -16.24
C GLU A 49 -9.41 5.34 -16.82
N HIS A 50 -10.09 5.87 -17.84
CA HIS A 50 -9.78 7.18 -18.40
C HIS A 50 -10.17 8.29 -17.42
N ALA A 51 -11.35 8.21 -16.82
CA ALA A 51 -11.77 9.13 -15.76
C ALA A 51 -10.84 9.05 -14.54
N VAL A 52 -10.38 7.85 -14.16
CA VAL A 52 -9.42 7.65 -13.07
C VAL A 52 -8.07 8.29 -13.38
N GLU A 53 -7.53 8.12 -14.59
CA GLU A 53 -6.25 8.72 -14.97
C GLU A 53 -6.33 10.25 -15.05
N LEU A 54 -7.42 10.80 -15.61
CA LEU A 54 -7.68 12.25 -15.59
C LEU A 54 -7.78 12.77 -14.16
N TRP A 55 -8.52 12.09 -13.30
CA TRP A 55 -8.67 12.50 -11.90
C TRP A 55 -7.34 12.49 -11.14
N LYS A 56 -6.52 11.45 -11.33
CA LYS A 56 -5.17 11.37 -10.75
C LYS A 56 -4.25 12.49 -11.23
N LYS A 57 -4.38 12.91 -12.48
CA LYS A 57 -3.56 13.97 -13.06
C LYS A 57 -4.01 15.35 -12.59
N ASP A 58 -5.30 15.61 -12.63
CA ASP A 58 -5.84 16.97 -12.56
C ASP A 58 -6.38 17.31 -11.16
N VAL A 59 -7.00 16.35 -10.48
CA VAL A 59 -7.69 16.58 -9.19
C VAL A 59 -6.83 16.15 -8.00
N TRP A 60 -6.17 15.00 -8.09
CA TRP A 60 -5.37 14.46 -6.99
C TRP A 60 -4.32 15.44 -6.43
N PRO A 61 -3.54 16.17 -7.25
CA PRO A 61 -2.56 17.14 -6.72
C PRO A 61 -3.18 18.28 -5.90
N GLN A 62 -4.46 18.59 -6.13
CA GLN A 62 -5.19 19.63 -5.42
C GLN A 62 -5.75 19.13 -4.07
N VAL A 63 -6.09 17.83 -4.02
CA VAL A 63 -6.65 17.17 -2.82
C VAL A 63 -5.55 16.62 -1.92
N GLU A 64 -4.40 16.23 -2.48
CA GLU A 64 -3.27 15.74 -1.70
C GLU A 64 -2.74 16.88 -0.82
N ALA A 65 -3.03 16.80 0.48
CA ALA A 65 -2.48 17.74 1.45
C ALA A 65 -0.95 17.77 1.32
N PRO A 66 -0.30 18.95 1.48
CA PRO A 66 1.15 19.05 1.45
C PRO A 66 1.71 17.95 2.34
N ARG A 67 2.58 17.09 1.78
CA ARG A 67 3.17 15.97 2.51
C ARG A 67 3.80 16.52 3.79
N ARG A 68 3.08 16.42 4.92
CA ARG A 68 3.68 16.69 6.23
C ARG A 68 4.86 15.73 6.31
N ARG A 69 6.05 16.26 6.62
CA ARG A 69 7.19 15.42 7.02
C ARG A 69 6.63 14.45 8.06
N SER A 70 6.62 13.16 7.73
CA SER A 70 5.87 12.15 8.48
C SER A 70 6.29 12.21 9.95
N GLY A 71 5.49 12.87 10.78
CA GLY A 71 5.58 12.81 12.23
C GLY A 71 4.81 11.58 12.72
N PRO A 72 5.12 11.03 13.90
CA PRO A 72 4.43 9.86 14.41
C PRO A 72 2.94 10.15 14.53
N THR A 73 2.11 9.47 13.74
CA THR A 73 0.68 9.38 13.99
C THR A 73 0.46 8.22 14.94
N SER A 74 -0.15 8.52 16.10
CA SER A 74 -0.52 7.49 17.08
C SER A 74 -1.70 6.69 16.53
N SER A 75 -1.50 5.40 16.27
CA SER A 75 -2.58 4.43 16.11
C SER A 75 -2.72 3.64 17.40
N SER A 76 -3.79 3.87 18.15
CA SER A 76 -4.11 3.06 19.32
C SER A 76 -4.56 1.67 18.89
N ARG A 77 -4.00 0.64 19.54
CA ARG A 77 -4.33 -0.76 19.27
C ARG A 77 -5.74 -1.05 19.81
N THR A 78 -6.71 -1.33 18.94
CA THR A 78 -8.02 -1.84 19.36
C THR A 78 -7.83 -3.20 20.02
N ARG A 79 -8.30 -3.35 21.26
CA ARG A 79 -8.26 -4.61 22.00
C ARG A 79 -9.29 -5.59 21.41
N PRO A 80 -8.94 -6.85 21.08
CA PRO A 80 -9.93 -7.85 20.72
C PRO A 80 -10.82 -8.16 21.93
N GLY A 81 -12.13 -8.24 21.73
CA GLY A 81 -13.07 -8.66 22.76
C GLY A 81 -12.81 -10.12 23.16
N SER A 82 -12.73 -10.38 24.45
CA SER A 82 -12.64 -11.75 24.99
C SER A 82 -13.94 -12.50 24.74
N ARG A 83 -13.84 -13.76 24.34
CA ARG A 83 -14.94 -14.74 24.41
C ARG A 83 -14.83 -15.51 25.73
#